data_AF-A0AAE0RZE9-F1
#
_entry.id   AF-A0AAE0RZE9-F1
#
_cell.length_a   1.000
_cell.length_b   1.000
_cell.length_c   1.000
_cell.angle_alpha   90.00
_cell.angle_beta   90.00
_cell.angle_gamma   90.00
#
_symmetry.space_group_name_H-M   'P 1'
#
loop_
_entity.id
_entity.type
_entity.pdbx_description
1 polymer ?
#
loop_
_entity_poly.entity_id
_entity_poly.type
_entity_poly.pdbx_seq_one_letter_code
_entity_poly.pdbx_strand_id
1 'polypeptide(L)'
;MFGTVSQSINVALRKLSGSFKLTEANVSAVTKEIRRALLEADVDYSVARSIIDSTKQKALGVEVTKGVSPDQMFVKILSEELTHIMGGKNQGVTLKQDKPPSVVMVTGLQGAGKTTFTAKLAHFLRGTGYTPVLIACDIYRPAASEQLRLLAEQVRVPVYVEDSKDVLAIAQNGIKFAKENLRDVVIIDTAGRLHVDDVLMEELSLLKLSLSPSDILHVVDGTMGQEAVKTAKSFNERLSIGGFVVTKMDGDTRAGVVLSVKFVLGKPIKFISRSEKVDELDIFYPDRIAQRILGMGDVVSFVEQVESKLDKEKLEKLNQNFLAQTFTMHDFLEQIQQIKKLGSVKSVLDMLPGLNQVSSQIDENEFGKVESIIFSMTIEERTKPHIIDGSRRRRISRGCGRPIQDVNKLLKQFEAAKKMMKTVSKKKDAASQASLLKNIKLVKIRLRRIGRKKLPIYQIVTVDARKKRDGGFIEDIGRYEPKKLPHKVSIKEDRMMYWLGVGAEPTVTVRSLVRSTGLLYRRALEKQGKSESEIVEALSKWSKAETLRVSKKLQGKRLNSAKAKAKEATEKTKS
;
A
#
# COMPACT_ATOMS: atom_id res chain seq x y z
N MET A 1 -18.19 4.20 -5.35
CA MET A 1 -17.29 4.17 -6.52
C MET A 1 -17.71 3.02 -7.42
N PHE A 2 -18.10 3.31 -8.66
CA PHE A 2 -18.62 2.40 -9.70
C PHE A 2 -20.07 1.89 -9.57
N GLY A 3 -20.88 2.40 -8.63
CA GLY A 3 -22.22 1.87 -8.34
C GLY A 3 -23.13 1.70 -9.57
N THR A 4 -23.21 2.73 -10.43
CA THR A 4 -24.05 2.70 -11.64
C THR A 4 -23.60 1.65 -12.65
N VAL A 5 -22.28 1.54 -12.89
CA VAL A 5 -21.71 0.56 -13.83
C VAL A 5 -21.92 -0.86 -13.28
N SER A 6 -21.64 -1.06 -12.00
CA SER A 6 -21.85 -2.34 -11.33
C SER A 6 -23.31 -2.77 -11.39
N GLN A 7 -24.27 -1.85 -11.19
CA GLN A 7 -25.69 -2.16 -11.30
C GLN A 7 -26.08 -2.57 -12.72
N SER A 8 -25.68 -1.80 -13.73
CA SER A 8 -25.99 -2.11 -15.13
C SER A 8 -25.36 -3.44 -15.57
N ILE A 9 -24.13 -3.72 -15.17
CA ILE A 9 -23.47 -5.02 -15.44
C ILE A 9 -24.22 -6.16 -14.74
N ASN A 10 -24.57 -6.00 -13.45
CA ASN A 10 -25.32 -7.03 -12.72
C ASN A 10 -26.69 -7.32 -13.33
N VAL A 11 -27.39 -6.30 -13.85
CA VAL A 11 -28.64 -6.48 -14.59
C VAL A 11 -28.42 -7.30 -15.86
N ALA A 12 -27.36 -7.02 -16.62
CA ALA A 12 -27.02 -7.79 -17.81
C ALA A 12 -26.68 -9.26 -17.47
N LEU A 13 -25.93 -9.48 -16.39
CA LEU A 13 -25.52 -10.82 -15.95
C LEU A 13 -26.68 -11.72 -15.52
N ARG A 14 -27.79 -11.15 -15.01
CA ARG A 14 -29.01 -11.92 -14.67
C ARG A 14 -29.60 -12.67 -15.85
N LYS A 15 -29.33 -12.24 -17.10
CA LYS A 15 -29.79 -12.95 -18.30
C LYS A 15 -29.04 -14.26 -18.55
N LEU A 16 -27.89 -14.45 -17.93
CA LEU A 16 -27.14 -15.71 -17.94
C LEU A 16 -27.57 -16.64 -16.80
N SER A 17 -28.14 -16.09 -15.72
CA SER A 17 -28.66 -16.86 -14.59
C SER A 17 -29.80 -17.78 -15.07
N GLY A 18 -29.63 -19.09 -14.87
CA GLY A 18 -30.59 -20.12 -15.31
C GLY A 18 -30.29 -20.73 -16.69
N SER A 19 -29.31 -20.21 -17.43
CA SER A 19 -28.78 -20.92 -18.60
C SER A 19 -27.89 -22.09 -18.17
N PHE A 20 -27.90 -23.20 -18.92
CA PHE A 20 -27.03 -24.36 -18.66
C PHE A 20 -25.65 -24.24 -19.36
N LYS A 21 -25.54 -23.40 -20.40
CA LYS A 21 -24.32 -23.19 -21.19
C LYS A 21 -24.21 -21.75 -21.69
N LEU A 22 -22.98 -21.31 -21.96
CA LEU A 22 -22.71 -20.05 -22.67
C LEU A 22 -22.88 -20.32 -24.17
N THR A 23 -23.96 -19.80 -24.76
CA THR A 23 -24.25 -19.88 -26.19
C THR A 23 -23.90 -18.56 -26.87
N GLU A 24 -23.74 -18.56 -28.18
CA GLU A 24 -23.46 -17.30 -28.87
C GLU A 24 -24.57 -16.26 -28.70
N ALA A 25 -25.84 -16.69 -28.72
CA ALA A 25 -26.98 -15.81 -28.55
C ALA A 25 -26.99 -15.13 -27.17
N ASN A 26 -26.82 -15.89 -26.08
CA ASN A 26 -26.88 -15.32 -24.73
C ASN A 26 -25.66 -14.44 -24.40
N VAL A 27 -24.45 -14.85 -24.82
CA VAL A 27 -23.22 -14.06 -24.69
C VAL A 27 -23.32 -12.76 -25.46
N SER A 28 -23.84 -12.80 -26.70
CA SER A 28 -23.99 -11.60 -27.54
C SER A 28 -24.98 -10.58 -26.94
N ALA A 29 -26.11 -11.06 -26.39
CA ALA A 29 -27.08 -10.21 -25.72
C ALA A 29 -26.48 -9.48 -24.49
N VAL A 30 -25.76 -10.23 -23.64
CA VAL A 30 -25.15 -9.71 -22.40
C VAL A 30 -24.02 -8.74 -22.71
N THR A 31 -23.14 -9.10 -23.64
CA THR A 31 -22.03 -8.23 -24.05
C THR A 31 -22.49 -6.91 -24.66
N LYS A 32 -23.62 -6.89 -25.39
CA LYS A 32 -24.22 -5.65 -25.91
C LYS A 32 -24.66 -4.70 -24.79
N GLU A 33 -25.24 -5.22 -23.72
CA GLU A 33 -25.66 -4.41 -22.57
C GLU A 33 -24.47 -3.92 -21.74
N ILE A 34 -23.48 -4.78 -21.50
CA ILE A 34 -22.24 -4.39 -20.82
C ILE A 34 -21.52 -3.31 -21.63
N ARG A 35 -21.47 -3.42 -22.97
CA ARG A 35 -20.90 -2.37 -23.83
C ARG A 35 -21.61 -1.03 -23.63
N ARG A 36 -22.95 -1.03 -23.59
CA ARG A 36 -23.72 0.19 -23.33
C ARG A 36 -23.39 0.78 -21.96
N ALA A 37 -23.34 -0.05 -20.91
CA ALA A 37 -22.99 0.38 -19.55
C ALA A 37 -21.58 1.00 -19.46
N LEU A 38 -20.60 0.44 -20.20
CA LEU A 38 -19.25 1.00 -20.26
C LEU A 38 -19.24 2.36 -20.96
N LEU A 39 -19.97 2.51 -22.07
CA LEU A 39 -20.06 3.80 -22.79
C LEU A 39 -20.80 4.87 -21.96
N GLU A 40 -21.88 4.51 -21.25
CA GLU A 40 -22.58 5.40 -20.30
C GLU A 40 -21.66 5.86 -19.16
N ALA A 41 -20.61 5.10 -18.86
CA ALA A 41 -19.58 5.44 -17.87
C ALA A 41 -18.37 6.18 -18.46
N ASP A 42 -18.52 6.72 -19.66
CA ASP A 42 -17.52 7.47 -20.40
C ASP A 42 -16.21 6.68 -20.64
N VAL A 43 -16.32 5.36 -20.84
CA VAL A 43 -15.22 4.51 -21.32
C VAL A 43 -15.03 4.72 -22.81
N ASP A 44 -13.78 4.73 -23.26
CA ASP A 44 -13.47 4.98 -24.67
C ASP A 44 -14.07 3.88 -25.54
N TYR A 45 -14.59 4.26 -26.72
CA TYR A 45 -15.25 3.31 -27.60
C TYR A 45 -14.35 2.14 -28.01
N SER A 46 -13.07 2.41 -28.30
CA SER A 46 -12.11 1.37 -28.69
C SER A 46 -11.81 0.42 -27.54
N VAL A 47 -11.77 0.94 -26.31
CA VAL A 47 -11.57 0.17 -25.07
C VAL A 47 -12.78 -0.70 -24.78
N ALA A 48 -13.98 -0.12 -24.79
CA ALA A 48 -15.22 -0.84 -24.57
C ALA A 48 -15.42 -1.96 -25.60
N ARG A 49 -15.11 -1.69 -26.87
CA ARG A 49 -15.12 -2.69 -27.93
C ARG A 49 -14.10 -3.81 -27.66
N SER A 50 -12.86 -3.46 -27.31
CA SER A 50 -11.81 -4.45 -27.04
C SER A 50 -12.15 -5.37 -25.86
N ILE A 51 -12.68 -4.82 -24.76
CA ILE A 51 -13.16 -5.60 -23.60
C ILE A 51 -14.18 -6.64 -24.07
N ILE A 52 -15.17 -6.19 -24.85
CA ILE A 52 -16.31 -7.01 -25.25
C ILE A 52 -15.93 -8.07 -26.27
N ASP A 53 -15.14 -7.72 -27.29
CA ASP A 53 -14.72 -8.64 -28.33
C ASP A 53 -13.85 -9.76 -27.72
N SER A 54 -12.91 -9.41 -26.84
CA SER A 54 -12.08 -10.39 -26.11
C SER A 54 -12.90 -11.26 -25.16
N THR A 55 -13.84 -10.66 -24.41
CA THR A 55 -14.75 -11.40 -23.52
C THR A 55 -15.62 -12.38 -24.31
N LYS A 56 -16.18 -11.96 -25.46
CA LYS A 56 -16.99 -12.83 -26.33
C LYS A 56 -16.16 -14.00 -26.83
N GLN A 57 -14.96 -13.75 -27.35
CA GLN A 57 -14.08 -14.81 -27.85
C GLN A 57 -13.72 -15.83 -26.76
N LYS A 58 -13.41 -15.39 -25.54
CA LYS A 58 -13.07 -16.28 -24.43
C LYS A 58 -14.26 -16.96 -23.80
N ALA A 59 -15.45 -16.39 -23.88
CA ALA A 59 -16.68 -17.01 -23.36
C ALA A 59 -17.21 -18.11 -24.29
N LEU A 60 -16.96 -18.02 -25.60
CA LEU A 60 -17.36 -19.02 -26.57
C LEU A 60 -16.43 -20.24 -26.52
N GLY A 61 -16.99 -21.43 -26.29
CA GLY A 61 -16.24 -22.70 -26.30
C GLY A 61 -15.64 -23.11 -24.96
N VAL A 62 -15.91 -22.37 -23.88
CA VAL A 62 -15.52 -22.80 -22.53
C VAL A 62 -16.53 -23.80 -21.99
N GLU A 63 -16.08 -25.04 -21.78
CA GLU A 63 -16.88 -26.02 -21.04
C GLU A 63 -17.01 -25.58 -19.57
N VAL A 64 -18.26 -25.50 -19.12
CA VAL A 64 -18.59 -25.17 -17.74
C VAL A 64 -18.09 -26.31 -16.86
N THR A 65 -17.11 -26.03 -16.01
CA THR A 65 -16.59 -27.02 -15.06
C THR A 65 -17.70 -27.43 -14.09
N LYS A 66 -17.79 -28.73 -13.73
CA LYS A 66 -18.82 -29.21 -12.79
C LYS A 66 -18.82 -28.38 -11.51
N GLY A 67 -19.94 -27.69 -11.22
CA GLY A 67 -20.15 -26.91 -10.00
C GLY A 67 -20.01 -25.39 -10.12
N VAL A 68 -19.63 -24.85 -11.29
CA VAL A 68 -19.62 -23.40 -11.55
C VAL A 68 -20.78 -23.06 -12.47
N SER A 69 -21.57 -22.03 -12.18
CA SER A 69 -22.67 -21.63 -13.05
C SER A 69 -22.17 -20.75 -14.22
N PRO A 70 -22.86 -20.72 -15.37
CA PRO A 70 -22.41 -19.93 -16.54
C PRO A 70 -22.24 -18.44 -16.28
N ASP A 71 -23.07 -17.85 -15.43
CA ASP A 71 -22.95 -16.46 -14.98
C ASP A 71 -21.66 -16.22 -14.20
N GLN A 72 -21.30 -17.12 -13.27
CA GLN A 72 -20.04 -17.04 -12.51
C GLN A 72 -18.82 -17.18 -13.41
N MET A 73 -18.88 -18.09 -14.40
CA MET A 73 -17.79 -18.25 -15.36
C MET A 73 -17.63 -17.01 -16.24
N PHE A 74 -18.74 -16.44 -16.71
CA PHE A 74 -18.70 -15.21 -17.50
C PHE A 74 -18.15 -14.01 -16.68
N VAL A 75 -18.56 -13.88 -15.42
CA VAL A 75 -18.03 -12.86 -14.49
C VAL A 75 -16.51 -13.02 -14.32
N LYS A 76 -16.03 -14.25 -14.17
CA LYS A 76 -14.59 -14.52 -14.06
C LYS A 76 -13.86 -14.07 -15.32
N ILE A 77 -14.33 -14.47 -16.51
CA ILE A 77 -13.73 -14.08 -17.80
C ILE A 77 -13.70 -12.55 -17.92
N LEU A 78 -14.82 -11.89 -17.65
CA LEU A 78 -14.90 -10.42 -17.71
C LEU A 78 -13.95 -9.74 -16.71
N SER A 79 -13.83 -10.28 -15.50
CA SER A 79 -12.90 -9.78 -14.48
C SER A 79 -11.44 -9.89 -14.94
N GLU A 80 -11.08 -11.02 -15.54
CA GLU A 80 -9.74 -11.26 -16.11
C GLU A 80 -9.45 -10.29 -17.27
N GLU A 81 -10.42 -10.03 -18.15
CA GLU A 81 -10.27 -9.07 -19.24
C GLU A 81 -10.11 -7.62 -18.76
N LEU A 82 -10.95 -7.19 -17.81
CA LEU A 82 -10.83 -5.88 -17.19
C LEU A 82 -9.46 -5.71 -16.53
N THR A 83 -9.00 -6.73 -15.80
CA THR A 83 -7.69 -6.76 -15.14
C THR A 83 -6.55 -6.66 -16.17
N HIS A 84 -6.66 -7.39 -17.28
CA HIS A 84 -5.67 -7.39 -18.35
C HIS A 84 -5.54 -6.02 -19.00
N ILE A 85 -6.67 -5.40 -19.36
CA ILE A 85 -6.72 -4.07 -19.99
C ILE A 85 -6.16 -2.98 -19.08
N MET A 86 -6.32 -3.12 -17.76
CA MET A 86 -5.73 -2.23 -16.76
C MET A 86 -4.24 -2.50 -16.48
N GLY A 87 -3.61 -3.46 -17.16
CA GLY A 87 -2.16 -3.70 -17.08
C GLY A 87 -1.73 -4.87 -16.21
N GLY A 88 -2.67 -5.66 -15.69
CA GLY A 88 -2.44 -6.95 -15.03
C GLY A 88 -1.84 -6.85 -13.62
N LYS A 89 -0.62 -6.33 -13.50
CA LYS A 89 0.11 -6.23 -12.22
C LYS A 89 0.22 -4.79 -11.73
N ASN A 90 0.16 -4.63 -10.41
CA ASN A 90 0.42 -3.35 -9.77
C ASN A 90 1.87 -2.91 -10.00
N GLN A 91 2.08 -1.61 -10.21
CA GLN A 91 3.40 -1.02 -10.33
C GLN A 91 3.46 0.25 -9.48
N GLY A 92 4.43 0.31 -8.56
CA GLY A 92 4.65 1.50 -7.74
C GLY A 92 5.46 2.58 -8.46
N VAL A 93 5.76 3.65 -7.74
CA VAL A 93 6.70 4.69 -8.19
C VAL A 93 8.10 4.09 -8.44
N THR A 94 8.74 4.50 -9.53
CA THR A 94 10.09 4.07 -9.90
C THR A 94 11.11 4.96 -9.21
N LEU A 95 11.93 4.40 -8.32
CA LEU A 95 12.97 5.15 -7.61
C LEU A 95 14.35 4.58 -7.93
N LYS A 96 15.31 5.46 -8.27
CA LYS A 96 16.71 5.07 -8.49
C LYS A 96 17.41 4.93 -7.15
N GLN A 97 17.83 3.72 -6.80
CA GLN A 97 18.50 3.44 -5.51
C GLN A 97 20.02 3.70 -5.56
N ASP A 98 20.62 3.71 -6.75
CA ASP A 98 22.07 3.75 -6.89
C ASP A 98 22.67 5.18 -6.78
N LYS A 99 21.83 6.21 -6.93
CA LYS A 99 22.22 7.64 -6.90
C LYS A 99 21.14 8.50 -6.24
N PRO A 100 21.07 8.56 -4.90
CA PRO A 100 20.15 9.46 -4.21
C PRO A 100 20.57 10.95 -4.39
N PRO A 101 19.61 11.90 -4.37
CA PRO A 101 18.17 11.66 -4.27
C PRO A 101 17.57 11.16 -5.59
N SER A 102 16.62 10.24 -5.50
CA SER A 102 15.77 9.88 -6.64
C SER A 102 14.77 11.01 -6.90
N VAL A 103 14.79 11.55 -8.12
CA VAL A 103 13.88 12.64 -8.51
C VAL A 103 12.59 12.06 -9.11
N VAL A 104 11.44 12.52 -8.63
CA VAL A 104 10.11 12.22 -9.15
C VAL A 104 9.46 13.53 -9.57
N MET A 105 9.02 13.62 -10.82
CA MET A 105 8.36 14.82 -11.35
C MET A 105 6.85 14.56 -11.43
N VAL A 106 6.04 15.44 -10.81
CA VAL A 106 4.58 15.36 -10.82
C VAL A 106 4.03 16.38 -11.81
N THR A 107 3.30 15.91 -12.82
CA THR A 107 2.72 16.73 -13.89
C THR A 107 1.21 16.47 -14.01
N GLY A 108 0.49 17.27 -14.79
CA GLY A 108 -0.97 17.15 -14.92
C GLY A 108 -1.65 18.49 -15.16
N LEU A 109 -2.95 18.46 -15.43
CA LEU A 109 -3.73 19.68 -15.65
C LEU A 109 -3.88 20.51 -14.38
N GLN A 110 -4.28 21.76 -14.58
CA GLN A 110 -4.78 22.60 -13.50
C GLN A 110 -5.99 21.93 -12.85
N GLY A 111 -6.06 21.96 -11.51
CA GLY A 111 -7.17 21.36 -10.78
C GLY A 111 -7.20 19.82 -10.71
N ALA A 112 -6.27 19.11 -11.36
CA ALA A 112 -6.20 17.64 -11.34
C ALA A 112 -5.72 17.06 -9.98
N GLY A 113 -5.35 17.91 -9.01
CA GLY A 113 -4.91 17.46 -7.68
C GLY A 113 -3.41 17.19 -7.54
N LYS A 114 -2.54 17.80 -8.37
CA LYS A 114 -1.07 17.63 -8.32
C LYS A 114 -0.45 17.92 -6.95
N THR A 115 -0.63 19.13 -6.42
CA THR A 115 -0.07 19.56 -5.13
C THR A 115 -0.51 18.65 -3.98
N THR A 116 -1.79 18.29 -3.95
CA THR A 116 -2.34 17.34 -2.96
C THR A 116 -1.73 15.95 -3.12
N PHE A 117 -1.63 15.45 -4.36
CA PHE A 117 -0.99 14.17 -4.64
C PHE A 117 0.50 14.17 -4.26
N THR A 118 1.22 15.26 -4.52
CA THR A 118 2.63 15.42 -4.16
C THR A 118 2.83 15.25 -2.64
N ALA A 119 1.99 15.89 -1.83
CA ALA A 119 2.01 15.71 -0.37
C ALA A 119 1.64 14.28 0.07
N LYS A 120 0.60 13.68 -0.54
CA LYS A 120 0.20 12.29 -0.29
C LYS A 120 1.29 11.29 -0.64
N LEU A 121 1.96 11.46 -1.77
CA LEU A 121 3.06 10.62 -2.21
C LEU A 121 4.23 10.71 -1.23
N ALA A 122 4.55 11.92 -0.76
CA ALA A 122 5.58 12.09 0.27
C ALA A 122 5.19 11.41 1.58
N HIS A 123 3.93 11.53 2.01
CA HIS A 123 3.42 10.83 3.19
C HIS A 123 3.55 9.31 3.05
N PHE A 124 3.10 8.76 1.91
CA PHE A 124 3.18 7.34 1.57
C PHE A 124 4.63 6.85 1.57
N LEU A 125 5.54 7.56 0.87
CA LEU A 125 6.95 7.19 0.79
C LEU A 125 7.64 7.23 2.15
N ARG A 126 7.33 8.24 2.97
CA ARG A 126 7.81 8.29 4.36
C ARG A 126 7.33 7.10 5.18
N GLY A 127 6.06 6.70 5.03
CA GLY A 127 5.50 5.51 5.66
C GLY A 127 6.22 4.21 5.26
N THR A 128 6.75 4.15 4.03
CA THR A 128 7.54 3.01 3.54
C THR A 128 9.04 3.06 3.92
N GLY A 129 9.50 4.13 4.57
CA GLY A 129 10.86 4.26 5.10
C GLY A 129 11.81 5.16 4.31
N TYR A 130 11.32 5.84 3.25
CA TYR A 130 12.08 6.89 2.56
C TYR A 130 12.03 8.23 3.33
N THR A 131 12.91 9.15 2.96
CA THR A 131 13.05 10.51 3.48
C THR A 131 12.81 11.56 2.38
N PRO A 132 11.54 11.76 1.97
CA PRO A 132 11.23 12.68 0.88
C PRO A 132 11.45 14.15 1.25
N VAL A 133 11.64 14.98 0.21
CA VAL A 133 11.51 16.43 0.24
C VAL A 133 10.67 16.87 -0.95
N LEU A 134 9.84 17.89 -0.75
CA LEU A 134 9.01 18.49 -1.79
C LEU A 134 9.70 19.73 -2.36
N ILE A 135 9.56 19.98 -3.66
CA ILE A 135 10.03 21.21 -4.31
C ILE A 135 8.83 21.90 -4.95
N ALA A 136 8.59 23.16 -4.58
CA ALA A 136 7.53 23.97 -5.17
C ALA A 136 7.99 24.58 -6.50
N CYS A 137 7.58 23.99 -7.62
CA CYS A 137 7.85 24.50 -8.97
C CYS A 137 6.60 25.09 -9.65
N ASP A 138 5.44 25.12 -8.98
CA ASP A 138 4.27 25.89 -9.42
C ASP A 138 4.41 27.37 -8.99
N ILE A 139 5.17 28.15 -9.77
CA ILE A 139 5.39 29.58 -9.53
C ILE A 139 4.31 30.48 -10.11
N TYR A 140 3.43 29.94 -10.97
CA TYR A 140 2.42 30.72 -11.68
C TYR A 140 1.13 30.86 -10.87
N ARG A 141 0.80 29.85 -10.06
CA ARG A 141 -0.43 29.85 -9.28
C ARG A 141 -0.24 30.61 -7.97
N PRO A 142 -1.08 31.61 -7.66
CA PRO A 142 -1.01 32.33 -6.40
C PRO A 142 -1.10 31.39 -5.19
N ALA A 143 -0.23 31.61 -4.21
CA ALA A 143 -0.14 30.83 -2.96
C ALA A 143 0.06 29.31 -3.15
N ALA A 144 0.51 28.83 -4.32
CA ALA A 144 0.75 27.40 -4.52
C ALA A 144 1.90 26.87 -3.66
N SER A 145 2.98 27.64 -3.51
CA SER A 145 4.08 27.33 -2.60
C SER A 145 3.63 27.23 -1.14
N GLU A 146 2.81 28.18 -0.68
CA GLU A 146 2.23 28.17 0.67
C GLU A 146 1.23 27.01 0.87
N GLN A 147 0.40 26.70 -0.13
CA GLN A 147 -0.45 25.51 -0.12
C GLN A 147 0.38 24.24 0.07
N LEU A 148 1.48 24.11 -0.68
CA LEU A 148 2.38 22.96 -0.56
C LEU A 148 3.05 22.90 0.82
N ARG A 149 3.49 24.05 1.38
CA ARG A 149 4.05 24.12 2.74
C ARG A 149 3.06 23.62 3.79
N LEU A 150 1.81 24.09 3.77
CA LEU A 150 0.79 23.68 4.74
C LEU A 150 0.51 22.17 4.66
N LEU A 151 0.36 21.63 3.45
CA LEU A 151 0.18 20.20 3.26
C LEU A 151 1.39 19.39 3.74
N ALA A 152 2.60 19.87 3.46
CA ALA A 152 3.84 19.23 3.86
C ALA A 152 4.04 19.23 5.38
N GLU A 153 3.63 20.31 6.06
CA GLU A 153 3.63 20.40 7.52
C GLU A 153 2.68 19.35 8.14
N GLN A 154 1.46 19.22 7.61
CA GLN A 154 0.50 18.18 8.03
C GLN A 154 1.11 16.78 7.91
N VAL A 155 1.85 16.53 6.83
CA VAL A 155 2.52 15.24 6.62
C VAL A 155 3.95 15.22 7.14
N ARG A 156 4.42 16.20 7.89
CA ARG A 156 5.80 16.37 8.43
C ARG A 156 6.90 15.98 7.43
N VAL A 157 6.87 16.60 6.25
CA VAL A 157 7.88 16.48 5.18
C VAL A 157 8.44 17.88 4.89
N PRO A 158 9.76 18.04 4.70
CA PRO A 158 10.33 19.34 4.34
C PRO A 158 9.93 19.76 2.92
N VAL A 159 9.82 21.07 2.71
CA VAL A 159 9.59 21.70 1.40
C VAL A 159 10.72 22.68 1.10
N TYR A 160 11.25 22.62 -0.10
CA TYR A 160 12.09 23.66 -0.68
C TYR A 160 11.23 24.63 -1.47
N VAL A 161 11.35 25.91 -1.13
CA VAL A 161 10.66 27.02 -1.79
C VAL A 161 11.69 28.14 -1.94
N GLU A 162 11.70 28.77 -3.11
CA GLU A 162 12.59 29.86 -3.45
C GLU A 162 11.78 30.90 -4.21
N ASP A 163 11.99 32.18 -3.90
CA ASP A 163 11.34 33.29 -4.59
C ASP A 163 12.13 33.63 -5.87
N SER A 164 11.83 32.89 -6.94
CA SER A 164 12.46 33.03 -8.25
C SER A 164 11.45 32.77 -9.35
N LYS A 165 11.69 33.36 -10.52
CA LYS A 165 10.89 33.11 -11.73
C LYS A 165 11.48 31.99 -12.61
N ASP A 166 12.66 31.49 -12.27
CA ASP A 166 13.34 30.42 -13.01
C ASP A 166 13.03 29.06 -12.36
N VAL A 167 12.09 28.33 -12.95
CA VAL A 167 11.64 27.02 -12.46
C VAL A 167 12.76 25.99 -12.48
N LEU A 168 13.66 26.05 -13.47
CA LEU A 168 14.79 25.13 -13.57
C LEU A 168 15.80 25.37 -12.45
N ALA A 169 16.11 26.63 -12.17
CA ALA A 169 16.98 27.00 -11.06
C ALA A 169 16.40 26.54 -9.71
N ILE A 170 15.10 26.77 -9.48
CA ILE A 170 14.41 26.31 -8.26
C ILE A 170 14.53 24.79 -8.10
N ALA A 171 14.29 24.03 -9.17
CA ALA A 171 14.38 22.57 -9.13
C ALA A 171 15.81 22.08 -8.87
N GLN A 172 16.81 22.68 -9.50
CA GLN A 172 18.22 22.34 -9.29
C GLN A 172 18.69 22.67 -7.87
N ASN A 173 18.34 23.85 -7.36
CA ASN A 173 18.66 24.27 -6.00
C ASN A 173 17.94 23.41 -4.96
N GLY A 174 16.68 23.03 -5.20
CA GLY A 174 15.95 22.11 -4.33
C GLY A 174 16.56 20.70 -4.29
N ILE A 175 17.09 20.19 -5.41
CA ILE A 175 17.85 18.93 -5.43
C ILE A 175 19.17 19.07 -4.67
N LYS A 176 19.84 20.23 -4.75
CA LYS A 176 21.05 20.52 -3.96
C LYS A 176 20.72 20.53 -2.46
N PHE A 177 19.66 21.23 -2.06
CA PHE A 177 19.13 21.21 -0.70
C PHE A 177 18.83 19.78 -0.22
N ALA A 178 18.22 18.94 -1.07
CA ALA A 178 17.96 17.54 -0.75
C ALA A 178 19.24 16.75 -0.46
N LYS A 179 20.28 16.94 -1.28
CA LYS A 179 21.60 16.30 -1.09
C LYS A 179 22.27 16.75 0.20
N GLU A 180 22.29 18.04 0.48
CA GLU A 180 22.88 18.62 1.69
C GLU A 180 22.17 18.14 2.96
N ASN A 181 20.85 17.94 2.88
CA ASN A 181 20.02 17.45 3.98
C ASN A 181 19.84 15.92 4.02
N LEU A 182 20.65 15.18 3.24
CA LEU A 182 20.66 13.71 3.20
C LEU A 182 19.28 13.09 2.93
N ARG A 183 18.50 13.72 2.04
CA ARG A 183 17.21 13.21 1.56
C ARG A 183 17.43 12.24 0.40
N ASP A 184 16.66 11.17 0.36
CA ASP A 184 16.78 10.09 -0.62
C ASP A 184 15.77 10.18 -1.77
N VAL A 185 14.70 10.97 -1.60
CA VAL A 185 13.68 11.21 -2.64
C VAL A 185 13.35 12.69 -2.73
N VAL A 186 13.29 13.21 -3.96
CA VAL A 186 12.81 14.55 -4.29
C VAL A 186 11.53 14.40 -5.09
N ILE A 187 10.48 15.11 -4.69
CA ILE A 187 9.22 15.16 -5.44
C ILE A 187 8.98 16.61 -5.88
N ILE A 188 8.92 16.83 -7.19
CA ILE A 188 8.75 18.14 -7.79
C ILE A 188 7.26 18.34 -8.10
N ASP A 189 6.65 19.35 -7.47
CA ASP A 189 5.29 19.79 -7.79
C ASP A 189 5.35 20.84 -8.90
N THR A 190 5.00 20.48 -10.13
CA THR A 190 5.03 21.43 -11.25
C THR A 190 3.71 22.18 -11.37
N ALA A 191 3.74 23.32 -12.06
CA ALA A 191 2.53 23.98 -12.50
C ALA A 191 1.66 23.06 -13.37
N GLY A 192 0.35 23.31 -13.40
CA GLY A 192 -0.55 22.68 -14.36
C GLY A 192 -1.22 23.73 -15.24
N ARG A 193 -1.51 23.36 -16.48
CA ARG A 193 -2.24 24.20 -17.44
C ARG A 193 -3.11 23.33 -18.34
N LEU A 194 -4.05 23.98 -19.03
CA LEU A 194 -4.87 23.37 -20.07
C LEU A 194 -4.00 23.00 -21.28
N HIS A 195 -4.52 22.14 -22.17
CA HIS A 195 -3.82 21.74 -23.39
C HIS A 195 -3.39 22.98 -24.18
N VAL A 196 -2.25 22.89 -24.88
CA VAL A 196 -1.76 23.85 -25.88
C VAL A 196 -0.95 25.06 -25.38
N ASP A 197 -0.42 25.06 -24.14
CA ASP A 197 0.64 26.02 -23.78
C ASP A 197 2.03 25.43 -24.10
N ASP A 198 2.52 25.70 -25.31
CA ASP A 198 3.81 25.19 -25.78
C ASP A 198 4.97 25.68 -24.91
N VAL A 199 4.89 26.90 -24.38
CA VAL A 199 5.92 27.49 -23.49
C VAL A 199 6.06 26.66 -22.22
N LEU A 200 4.94 26.29 -21.57
CA LEU A 200 5.01 25.45 -20.37
C LEU A 200 5.50 24.04 -20.69
N MET A 201 5.07 23.45 -21.81
CA MET A 201 5.52 22.12 -22.18
C MET A 201 7.02 22.08 -22.54
N GLU A 202 7.56 23.16 -23.09
CA GLU A 202 9.00 23.35 -23.26
C GLU A 202 9.70 23.43 -21.91
N GLU A 203 9.18 24.21 -20.95
CA GLU A 203 9.71 24.26 -19.58
C GLU A 203 9.74 22.88 -18.91
N LEU A 204 8.65 22.11 -18.98
CA LEU A 204 8.60 20.75 -18.44
C LEU A 204 9.57 19.80 -19.16
N SER A 205 9.79 20.00 -20.46
CA SER A 205 10.75 19.23 -21.25
C SER A 205 12.20 19.58 -20.86
N LEU A 206 12.49 20.86 -20.61
CA LEU A 206 13.77 21.34 -20.10
C LEU A 206 14.06 20.78 -18.71
N LEU A 207 13.06 20.76 -17.81
CA LEU A 207 13.17 20.12 -16.50
C LEU A 207 13.46 18.62 -16.65
N LYS A 208 12.73 17.90 -17.50
CA LYS A 208 12.97 16.48 -17.76
C LYS A 208 14.41 16.23 -18.24
N LEU A 209 14.88 16.99 -19.23
CA LEU A 209 16.22 16.84 -19.80
C LEU A 209 17.30 17.12 -18.74
N SER A 210 17.17 18.24 -18.04
CA SER A 210 18.18 18.70 -17.08
C SER A 210 18.25 17.85 -15.81
N LEU A 211 17.10 17.37 -15.33
CA LEU A 211 17.00 16.68 -14.03
C LEU A 211 17.01 15.15 -14.18
N SER A 212 16.75 14.62 -15.38
CA SER A 212 16.70 13.19 -15.67
C SER A 212 15.89 12.38 -14.62
N PRO A 213 14.61 12.75 -14.38
CA PRO A 213 13.80 12.18 -13.31
C PRO A 213 13.73 10.66 -13.41
N SER A 214 13.72 10.00 -12.26
CA SER A 214 13.57 8.54 -12.14
C SER A 214 12.18 8.09 -12.55
N ASP A 215 11.18 8.95 -12.34
CA ASP A 215 9.81 8.73 -12.71
C ASP A 215 9.12 10.07 -13.01
N ILE A 216 8.22 10.06 -13.98
CA ILE A 216 7.34 11.18 -14.28
C ILE A 216 5.93 10.67 -14.06
N LEU A 217 5.28 11.20 -13.03
CA LEU A 217 3.92 10.82 -12.64
C LEU A 217 2.96 11.87 -13.18
N HIS A 218 2.03 11.45 -14.02
CA HIS A 218 1.01 12.33 -14.57
C HIS A 218 -0.32 12.13 -13.84
N VAL A 219 -0.79 13.19 -13.22
CA VAL A 219 -2.01 13.21 -12.41
C VAL A 219 -3.20 13.53 -13.31
N VAL A 220 -4.15 12.61 -13.32
CA VAL A 220 -5.37 12.64 -14.12
C VAL A 220 -6.57 12.71 -13.19
N ASP A 221 -7.48 13.63 -13.48
CA ASP A 221 -8.74 13.74 -12.77
C ASP A 221 -9.73 12.67 -13.26
N GLY A 222 -10.18 11.80 -12.35
CA GLY A 222 -11.16 10.75 -12.64
C GLY A 222 -12.52 11.27 -13.12
N THR A 223 -12.85 12.55 -12.89
CA THR A 223 -14.12 13.14 -13.35
C THR A 223 -14.08 13.66 -14.79
N MET A 224 -12.88 13.83 -15.38
CA MET A 224 -12.72 14.42 -16.71
C MET A 224 -12.98 13.45 -17.87
N GLY A 225 -13.15 12.16 -17.58
CA GLY A 225 -13.61 11.20 -18.58
C GLY A 225 -12.66 11.07 -19.78
N GLN A 226 -13.20 11.08 -21.00
CA GLN A 226 -12.41 10.99 -22.23
C GLN A 226 -11.40 12.13 -22.43
N GLU A 227 -11.71 13.33 -21.94
CA GLU A 227 -10.81 14.47 -22.11
C GLU A 227 -9.49 14.26 -21.36
N ALA A 228 -9.56 13.56 -20.23
CA ALA A 228 -8.39 13.13 -19.47
C ALA A 228 -7.46 12.21 -20.29
N VAL A 229 -8.00 11.36 -21.17
CA VAL A 229 -7.22 10.47 -22.03
C VAL A 229 -6.48 11.26 -23.12
N LYS A 230 -7.18 12.17 -23.80
CA LYS A 230 -6.58 13.03 -24.84
C LYS A 230 -5.45 13.89 -24.28
N THR A 231 -5.70 14.50 -23.12
CA THR A 231 -4.71 15.22 -22.35
C THR A 231 -3.45 14.41 -22.12
N ALA A 232 -3.64 13.23 -21.52
CA ALA A 232 -2.57 12.38 -21.08
C ALA A 232 -1.75 11.89 -22.28
N LYS A 233 -2.37 11.74 -23.45
CA LYS A 233 -1.68 11.48 -24.72
C LYS A 233 -0.68 12.57 -25.06
N SER A 234 -1.12 13.83 -25.12
CA SER A 234 -0.24 14.96 -25.47
C SER A 234 0.93 15.13 -24.50
N PHE A 235 0.68 14.95 -23.19
CA PHE A 235 1.76 14.98 -22.20
C PHE A 235 2.70 13.77 -22.33
N ASN A 236 2.18 12.57 -22.64
CA ASN A 236 2.99 11.37 -22.79
C ASN A 236 3.93 11.45 -23.99
N GLU A 237 3.46 12.01 -25.10
CA GLU A 237 4.25 12.20 -26.32
C GLU A 237 5.48 13.10 -26.07
N ARG A 238 5.31 14.20 -25.30
CA ARG A 238 6.41 15.14 -25.01
C ARG A 238 7.30 14.69 -23.84
N LEU A 239 6.68 14.25 -22.73
CA LEU A 239 7.39 13.99 -21.48
C LEU A 239 7.74 12.51 -21.27
N SER A 240 7.23 11.59 -22.08
CA SER A 240 7.45 10.14 -21.91
C SER A 240 7.09 9.69 -20.48
N ILE A 241 5.82 9.84 -20.13
CA ILE A 241 5.29 9.60 -18.78
C ILE A 241 5.69 8.19 -18.29
N GLY A 242 6.12 8.09 -17.04
CA GLY A 242 6.51 6.84 -16.38
C GLY A 242 5.31 6.10 -15.78
N GLY A 243 4.30 6.83 -15.32
CA GLY A 243 3.00 6.27 -14.93
C GLY A 243 1.96 7.33 -14.60
N PHE A 244 0.72 6.87 -14.47
CA PHE A 244 -0.44 7.71 -14.18
C PHE A 244 -0.88 7.61 -12.73
N VAL A 245 -1.51 8.68 -12.26
CA VAL A 245 -2.15 8.76 -10.95
C VAL A 245 -3.56 9.23 -11.20
N VAL A 246 -4.56 8.48 -10.73
CA VAL A 246 -5.96 8.88 -10.90
C VAL A 246 -6.47 9.45 -9.57
N THR A 247 -6.84 10.73 -9.57
CA THR A 247 -7.35 11.43 -8.40
C THR A 247 -8.87 11.58 -8.48
N LYS A 248 -9.46 12.09 -7.38
CA LYS A 248 -10.90 12.26 -7.24
C LYS A 248 -11.60 10.96 -7.64
N MET A 249 -11.39 9.88 -6.90
CA MET A 249 -12.05 8.59 -7.14
C MET A 249 -13.15 8.25 -6.10
N ASP A 250 -13.59 9.21 -5.31
CA ASP A 250 -14.69 9.12 -4.34
C ASP A 250 -16.08 8.82 -4.98
N GLY A 251 -16.32 9.24 -6.22
CA GLY A 251 -17.63 9.16 -6.89
C GLY A 251 -17.86 7.96 -7.80
N ASP A 252 -19.10 7.78 -8.26
CA ASP A 252 -19.54 6.58 -8.99
C ASP A 252 -19.26 6.59 -10.51
N THR A 253 -19.11 7.75 -11.14
CA THR A 253 -19.01 7.93 -12.60
C THR A 253 -17.58 7.84 -13.17
N ARG A 254 -16.64 7.22 -12.45
CA ARG A 254 -15.20 7.49 -12.65
C ARG A 254 -14.38 6.32 -13.22
N ALA A 255 -15.05 5.29 -13.76
CA ALA A 255 -14.40 4.08 -14.32
C ALA A 255 -13.76 4.30 -15.69
N GLY A 256 -14.33 5.22 -16.49
CA GLY A 256 -13.92 5.48 -17.87
C GLY A 256 -12.44 5.78 -18.02
N VAL A 257 -11.93 6.69 -17.20
CA VAL A 257 -10.52 7.14 -17.22
C VAL A 257 -9.57 5.98 -16.91
N VAL A 258 -9.88 5.19 -15.87
CA VAL A 258 -9.01 4.09 -15.42
C VAL A 258 -8.85 3.01 -16.49
N LEU A 259 -9.95 2.65 -17.15
CA LEU A 259 -9.94 1.65 -18.22
C LEU A 259 -9.25 2.19 -19.48
N SER A 260 -9.41 3.48 -19.78
CA SER A 260 -8.99 4.06 -21.05
C SER A 260 -7.54 4.51 -21.07
N VAL A 261 -7.03 5.10 -19.98
CA VAL A 261 -5.68 5.67 -19.93
C VAL A 261 -4.60 4.61 -20.17
N LYS A 262 -4.70 3.44 -19.51
CA LYS A 262 -3.71 2.37 -19.68
C LYS A 262 -3.75 1.78 -21.08
N PHE A 263 -4.95 1.50 -21.59
CA PHE A 263 -5.15 0.87 -22.89
C PHE A 263 -4.63 1.75 -24.03
N VAL A 264 -4.99 3.04 -24.02
CA VAL A 264 -4.63 3.97 -25.10
C VAL A 264 -3.16 4.39 -25.04
N LEU A 265 -2.59 4.56 -23.84
CA LEU A 265 -1.25 5.16 -23.67
C LEU A 265 -0.16 4.16 -23.33
N GLY A 266 -0.51 2.92 -22.99
CA GLY A 266 0.42 1.84 -22.66
C GLY A 266 1.18 2.01 -21.34
N LYS A 267 1.07 3.14 -20.63
CA LYS A 267 1.78 3.39 -19.35
C LYS A 267 0.94 2.95 -18.15
N PRO A 268 1.58 2.39 -17.09
CA PRO A 268 0.86 1.88 -15.92
C PRO A 268 0.16 3.00 -15.13
N ILE A 269 -1.00 2.70 -14.56
CA ILE A 269 -1.54 3.48 -13.44
C ILE A 269 -0.84 2.98 -12.18
N LYS A 270 -0.24 3.90 -11.41
CA LYS A 270 0.58 3.58 -10.24
C LYS A 270 -0.18 3.79 -8.93
N PHE A 271 -1.01 4.82 -8.88
CA PHE A 271 -1.76 5.18 -7.68
C PHE A 271 -3.18 5.64 -7.98
N ILE A 272 -4.06 5.46 -7.00
CA ILE A 272 -5.39 6.08 -6.94
C ILE A 272 -5.51 6.90 -5.65
N SER A 273 -6.04 8.12 -5.76
CA SER A 273 -6.44 8.93 -4.62
C SER A 273 -7.96 9.00 -4.51
N ARG A 274 -8.49 8.58 -3.35
CA ARG A 274 -9.95 8.49 -3.13
C ARG A 274 -10.57 9.74 -2.51
N SER A 275 -9.82 10.55 -1.78
CA SER A 275 -10.32 11.80 -1.19
C SER A 275 -9.27 12.89 -1.21
N GLU A 276 -9.57 14.00 -0.55
CA GLU A 276 -8.61 15.09 -0.31
C GLU A 276 -7.67 14.81 0.88
N LYS A 277 -8.01 13.87 1.77
CA LYS A 277 -7.21 13.60 2.97
C LYS A 277 -5.84 13.01 2.63
N VAL A 278 -4.81 13.46 3.35
CA VAL A 278 -3.39 13.15 3.06
C VAL A 278 -3.01 11.68 3.22
N ASP A 279 -3.78 10.91 3.97
CA ASP A 279 -3.59 9.48 4.25
C ASP A 279 -4.32 8.56 3.25
N GLU A 280 -5.19 9.10 2.41
CA GLU A 280 -5.99 8.31 1.45
C GLU A 280 -5.34 8.28 0.06
N LEU A 281 -4.17 7.65 -0.02
CA LEU A 281 -3.48 7.30 -1.27
C LEU A 281 -3.22 5.79 -1.32
N ASP A 282 -3.74 5.14 -2.36
CA ASP A 282 -3.61 3.70 -2.54
C ASP A 282 -2.75 3.38 -3.77
N ILE A 283 -2.02 2.26 -3.70
CA ILE A 283 -1.41 1.66 -4.88
C ILE A 283 -2.53 1.18 -5.82
N PHE A 284 -2.33 1.32 -7.12
CA PHE A 284 -3.26 0.80 -8.11
C PHE A 284 -3.14 -0.72 -8.24
N TYR A 285 -4.24 -1.42 -7.99
CA TYR A 285 -4.36 -2.87 -8.13
C TYR A 285 -5.44 -3.18 -9.19
N PRO A 286 -5.03 -3.56 -10.43
CA PRO A 286 -5.97 -3.81 -11.54
C PRO A 286 -7.07 -4.82 -11.21
N ASP A 287 -6.70 -5.91 -10.53
CA ASP A 287 -7.59 -7.00 -10.09
C ASP A 287 -8.66 -6.50 -9.11
N ARG A 288 -8.25 -5.71 -8.12
CA ARG A 288 -9.15 -5.12 -7.12
C ARG A 288 -10.12 -4.13 -7.76
N ILE A 289 -9.65 -3.35 -8.73
CA ILE A 289 -10.51 -2.41 -9.46
C ILE A 289 -11.50 -3.15 -10.34
N ALA A 290 -11.09 -4.23 -11.02
CA ALA A 290 -11.99 -5.05 -11.83
C ALA A 290 -13.11 -5.64 -10.96
N GLN A 291 -12.78 -6.22 -9.81
CA GLN A 291 -13.77 -6.75 -8.85
C GLN A 291 -14.76 -5.68 -8.38
N ARG A 292 -14.29 -4.45 -8.13
CA ARG A 292 -15.16 -3.34 -7.74
C ARG A 292 -16.08 -2.88 -8.86
N ILE A 293 -15.58 -2.80 -10.10
CA ILE A 293 -16.42 -2.49 -11.28
C ILE A 293 -17.54 -3.52 -11.43
N LEU A 294 -17.26 -4.79 -11.15
CA LEU A 294 -18.25 -5.88 -11.17
C LEU A 294 -19.16 -5.92 -9.93
N GLY A 295 -18.93 -5.05 -8.94
CA GLY A 295 -19.72 -5.01 -7.70
C GLY A 295 -19.43 -6.17 -6.74
N MET A 296 -18.31 -6.88 -6.91
CA MET A 296 -17.98 -8.08 -6.12
C MET A 296 -17.31 -7.78 -4.77
N GLY A 297 -17.12 -6.51 -4.40
CA GLY A 297 -16.43 -6.12 -3.17
C GLY A 297 -14.97 -6.59 -3.13
N ASP A 298 -14.16 -5.97 -2.29
CA ASP A 298 -12.74 -6.31 -2.17
C ASP A 298 -12.44 -6.69 -0.73
N VAL A 299 -12.73 -7.96 -0.42
CA VAL A 299 -12.56 -8.53 0.92
C VAL A 299 -11.10 -8.46 1.37
N VAL A 300 -10.14 -8.51 0.43
CA VAL A 300 -8.70 -8.47 0.74
C VAL A 300 -8.28 -7.06 1.15
N SER A 301 -8.65 -6.02 0.40
CA SER A 301 -8.39 -4.63 0.82
C SER A 301 -9.07 -4.29 2.14
N PHE A 302 -10.28 -4.82 2.36
CA PHE A 302 -10.97 -4.65 3.63
C PHE A 302 -10.14 -5.21 4.79
N VAL A 303 -9.67 -6.46 4.66
CA VAL A 303 -8.82 -7.08 5.67
C VAL A 303 -7.53 -6.28 5.89
N GLU A 304 -6.85 -5.81 4.84
CA GLU A 304 -5.63 -5.00 4.95
C GLU A 304 -5.86 -3.63 5.61
N GLN A 305 -6.95 -2.93 5.28
CA GLN A 305 -7.30 -1.66 5.90
C GLN A 305 -7.67 -1.82 7.38
N VAL A 306 -8.37 -2.90 7.72
CA VAL A 306 -8.68 -3.27 9.10
C VAL A 306 -7.38 -3.62 9.83
N GLU A 307 -6.50 -4.44 9.26
CA GLU A 307 -5.22 -4.80 9.87
C GLU A 307 -4.27 -3.62 10.07
N SER A 308 -4.26 -2.64 9.17
CA SER A 308 -3.38 -1.47 9.25
C SER A 308 -3.85 -0.41 10.25
N LYS A 309 -5.17 -0.30 10.45
CA LYS A 309 -5.76 0.63 11.43
C LYS A 309 -5.95 0.01 12.82
N LEU A 310 -5.87 -1.32 12.94
CA LEU A 310 -5.95 -2.01 14.23
C LEU A 310 -4.59 -2.06 14.94
N ASP A 311 -4.56 -1.53 16.16
CA ASP A 311 -3.39 -1.54 17.02
C ASP A 311 -3.18 -2.95 17.61
N LYS A 312 -2.14 -3.65 17.16
CA LYS A 312 -1.88 -5.08 17.50
C LYS A 312 -1.71 -5.31 18.99
N GLU A 313 -1.15 -4.35 19.72
CA GLU A 313 -1.00 -4.41 21.19
C GLU A 313 -2.37 -4.39 21.90
N LYS A 314 -3.36 -3.68 21.34
CA LYS A 314 -4.73 -3.65 21.87
C LYS A 314 -5.51 -4.91 21.52
N LEU A 315 -5.29 -5.47 20.33
CA LEU A 315 -5.85 -6.78 19.93
C LEU A 315 -5.36 -7.92 20.83
N GLU A 316 -4.10 -7.90 21.26
CA GLU A 316 -3.55 -8.89 22.20
C GLU A 316 -4.19 -8.74 23.59
N LYS A 317 -4.33 -7.51 24.12
CA LYS A 317 -5.06 -7.27 25.38
C LYS A 317 -6.52 -7.67 25.29
N LEU A 318 -7.18 -7.38 24.16
CA LEU A 318 -8.55 -7.82 23.88
C LEU A 318 -8.66 -9.34 23.88
N ASN A 319 -7.73 -10.04 23.21
CA ASN A 319 -7.70 -11.50 23.21
C ASN A 319 -7.44 -12.08 24.62
N GLN A 320 -6.63 -11.41 25.45
CA GLN A 320 -6.37 -11.82 26.84
C GLN A 320 -7.60 -11.64 27.73
N ASN A 321 -8.26 -10.46 27.69
CA ASN A 321 -9.51 -10.22 28.43
C ASN A 321 -10.66 -11.14 27.93
N PHE A 322 -10.63 -11.49 26.64
CA PHE A 322 -11.56 -12.41 25.99
C PHE A 322 -11.38 -13.86 26.49
N LEU A 323 -10.13 -14.34 26.61
CA LEU A 323 -9.80 -15.64 27.18
C LEU A 323 -10.16 -15.72 28.68
N ALA A 324 -10.05 -14.59 29.39
CA ALA A 324 -10.37 -14.49 30.82
C ALA A 324 -11.88 -14.38 31.14
N GLN A 325 -12.77 -14.38 30.14
CA GLN A 325 -14.23 -14.20 30.30
C GLN A 325 -14.67 -12.88 30.95
N THR A 326 -13.78 -11.87 31.02
CA THR A 326 -14.02 -10.58 31.68
C THR A 326 -14.49 -9.50 30.70
N PHE A 327 -15.43 -9.80 29.80
CA PHE A 327 -15.95 -8.79 28.88
C PHE A 327 -16.86 -7.79 29.61
N THR A 328 -16.44 -6.53 29.68
CA THR A 328 -17.10 -5.43 30.40
C THR A 328 -17.70 -4.39 29.45
N MET A 329 -18.54 -3.48 29.96
CA MET A 329 -19.05 -2.33 29.18
C MET A 329 -17.93 -1.36 28.77
N HIS A 330 -16.80 -1.38 29.49
CA HIS A 330 -15.64 -0.59 29.09
C HIS A 330 -15.04 -1.13 27.79
N ASP A 331 -14.86 -2.44 27.69
CA ASP A 331 -14.40 -3.11 26.46
C ASP A 331 -15.38 -2.88 25.31
N PHE A 332 -16.69 -2.92 25.59
CA PHE A 332 -17.74 -2.66 24.60
C PHE A 332 -17.70 -1.21 24.07
N LEU A 333 -17.48 -0.23 24.96
CA LEU A 333 -17.32 1.17 24.57
C LEU A 333 -16.07 1.38 23.71
N GLU A 334 -14.94 0.78 24.08
CA GLU A 334 -13.72 0.86 23.29
C GLU A 334 -13.91 0.28 21.89
N GLN A 335 -14.67 -0.81 21.75
CA GLN A 335 -14.98 -1.41 20.45
C GLN A 335 -15.80 -0.46 19.57
N ILE A 336 -16.83 0.19 20.13
CA ILE A 336 -17.64 1.17 19.38
C ILE A 336 -16.77 2.34 18.92
N GLN A 337 -15.89 2.83 19.79
CA GLN A 337 -14.95 3.91 19.45
C GLN A 337 -13.92 3.49 18.40
N GLN A 338 -13.46 2.24 18.40
CA GLN A 338 -12.57 1.71 17.37
C GLN A 338 -13.28 1.62 16.02
N ILE A 339 -14.51 1.13 15.99
CA ILE A 339 -15.34 1.08 14.78
C ILE A 339 -15.54 2.50 14.21
N LYS A 340 -15.84 3.47 15.08
CA LYS A 340 -15.95 4.90 14.71
C LYS A 340 -14.64 5.50 14.19
N LYS A 341 -13.48 5.05 14.68
CA LYS A 341 -12.14 5.45 14.19
C LYS A 341 -11.79 4.86 12.82
N LEU A 342 -12.38 3.72 12.44
CA LEU A 342 -12.14 3.10 11.13
C LEU A 342 -12.78 3.90 9.98
N GLY A 343 -13.80 4.71 10.27
CA GLY A 343 -14.54 5.55 9.33
C GLY A 343 -16.05 5.49 9.58
N SER A 344 -16.87 5.91 8.61
CA SER A 344 -18.31 5.63 8.62
C SER A 344 -18.53 4.12 8.53
N VAL A 345 -19.29 3.54 9.45
CA VAL A 345 -19.70 2.11 9.39
C VAL A 345 -20.36 1.80 8.04
N LYS A 346 -21.02 2.80 7.47
CA LYS A 346 -21.55 2.80 6.10
C LYS A 346 -20.48 2.49 5.05
N SER A 347 -19.34 3.18 5.06
CA SER A 347 -18.24 2.94 4.10
C SER A 347 -17.64 1.55 4.23
N VAL A 348 -17.63 0.98 5.44
CA VAL A 348 -17.15 -0.40 5.68
C VAL A 348 -18.15 -1.43 5.15
N LEU A 349 -19.45 -1.19 5.33
CA LEU A 349 -20.51 -2.08 4.85
C LEU A 349 -20.67 -2.03 3.32
N ASP A 350 -20.49 -0.87 2.70
CA ASP A 350 -20.50 -0.70 1.25
C ASP A 350 -19.33 -1.43 0.56
N MET A 351 -18.31 -1.82 1.33
CA MET A 351 -17.17 -2.63 0.85
C MET A 351 -17.40 -4.13 0.97
N LEU A 352 -18.43 -4.59 1.69
CA LEU A 352 -18.73 -6.01 1.87
C LEU A 352 -19.75 -6.51 0.83
N PRO A 353 -19.41 -7.55 0.04
CA PRO A 353 -20.30 -8.03 -1.01
C PRO A 353 -21.63 -8.55 -0.43
N GLY A 354 -22.75 -8.15 -1.06
CA GLY A 354 -24.10 -8.61 -0.71
C GLY A 354 -24.79 -7.85 0.43
N LEU A 355 -24.12 -6.89 1.09
CA LEU A 355 -24.69 -6.12 2.22
C LEU A 355 -25.01 -4.65 1.90
N ASN A 356 -24.83 -4.23 0.65
CA ASN A 356 -25.08 -2.85 0.19
C ASN A 356 -26.53 -2.37 0.40
N GLN A 357 -27.50 -3.28 0.56
CA GLN A 357 -28.89 -2.91 0.88
C GLN A 357 -29.13 -2.64 2.37
N VAL A 358 -28.26 -3.14 3.25
CA VAL A 358 -28.36 -2.97 4.72
C VAL A 358 -27.64 -1.70 5.19
N SER A 359 -26.68 -1.20 4.41
CA SER A 359 -25.88 0.00 4.76
C SER A 359 -26.70 1.29 4.85
N SER A 360 -27.84 1.36 4.16
CA SER A 360 -28.76 2.52 4.19
C SER A 360 -29.58 2.63 5.48
N GLN A 361 -29.66 1.55 6.28
CA GLN A 361 -30.47 1.50 7.51
C GLN A 361 -29.68 1.80 8.78
N ILE A 362 -28.38 2.04 8.68
CA ILE A 362 -27.51 2.27 9.84
C ILE A 362 -27.32 3.76 10.03
N ASP A 363 -27.96 4.28 11.07
CA ASP A 363 -27.82 5.65 11.53
C ASP A 363 -26.55 5.78 12.40
N GLU A 364 -25.56 6.53 11.92
CA GLU A 364 -24.32 6.80 12.65
C GLU A 364 -24.56 7.52 13.97
N ASN A 365 -25.69 8.23 14.11
CA ASN A 365 -26.07 8.86 15.36
C ASN A 365 -26.39 7.85 16.45
N GLU A 366 -26.71 6.59 16.14
CA GLU A 366 -26.95 5.55 17.15
C GLU A 366 -25.69 5.26 17.97
N PHE A 367 -24.49 5.34 17.38
CA PHE A 367 -23.25 5.10 18.13
C PHE A 367 -22.98 6.19 19.18
N GLY A 368 -23.27 7.45 18.84
CA GLY A 368 -23.20 8.56 19.79
C GLY A 368 -24.19 8.41 20.95
N LYS A 369 -25.39 7.84 20.68
CA LYS A 369 -26.39 7.53 21.73
C LYS A 369 -25.89 6.47 22.69
N VAL A 370 -25.25 5.42 22.17
CA VAL A 370 -24.67 4.36 23.01
C VAL A 370 -23.53 4.90 23.87
N GLU A 371 -22.63 5.70 23.29
CA GLU A 371 -21.53 6.33 24.03
C GLU A 371 -22.04 7.16 25.21
N SER A 372 -23.04 8.02 25.00
CA SER A 372 -23.57 8.87 26.06
C SER A 372 -24.20 8.08 27.21
N ILE A 373 -24.89 6.98 26.91
CA ILE A 373 -25.47 6.10 27.93
C ILE A 373 -24.36 5.43 28.76
N ILE A 374 -23.30 4.92 28.13
CA ILE A 374 -22.19 4.27 28.86
C ILE A 374 -21.41 5.31 29.68
N PHE A 375 -21.22 6.53 29.17
CA PHE A 375 -20.56 7.60 29.92
C PHE A 375 -21.31 7.99 31.20
N SER A 376 -22.64 7.85 31.23
CA SER A 376 -23.48 8.08 32.42
C SER A 376 -23.48 6.93 33.45
N MET A 377 -22.75 5.85 33.19
CA MET A 377 -22.51 4.76 34.13
C MET A 377 -21.27 5.03 34.99
N THR A 378 -21.29 4.54 36.23
CA THR A 378 -20.12 4.48 37.11
C THR A 378 -19.13 3.39 36.65
N ILE A 379 -17.88 3.44 37.12
CA ILE A 379 -16.86 2.42 36.82
C ILE A 379 -17.33 1.03 37.27
N GLU A 380 -17.98 0.94 38.44
CA GLU A 380 -18.52 -0.31 38.96
C GLU A 380 -19.60 -0.89 38.04
N GLU A 381 -20.53 -0.07 37.56
CA GLU A 381 -21.58 -0.52 36.64
C GLU A 381 -21.02 -0.92 35.28
N ARG A 382 -19.94 -0.27 34.82
CA ARG A 382 -19.28 -0.64 33.57
C ARG A 382 -18.56 -1.99 33.68
N THR A 383 -17.91 -2.24 34.81
CA THR A 383 -17.19 -3.49 35.07
C THR A 383 -18.14 -4.64 35.42
N LYS A 384 -19.25 -4.35 36.10
CA LYS A 384 -20.28 -5.31 36.52
C LYS A 384 -21.69 -4.91 36.03
N PRO A 385 -22.01 -5.07 34.73
CA PRO A 385 -23.29 -4.60 34.18
C PRO A 385 -24.55 -5.26 34.78
N HIS A 386 -24.41 -6.41 35.44
CA HIS A 386 -25.51 -7.13 36.09
C HIS A 386 -26.08 -6.40 37.30
N ILE A 387 -25.35 -5.46 37.91
CA ILE A 387 -25.84 -4.68 39.06
C ILE A 387 -26.82 -3.58 38.65
N ILE A 388 -27.01 -3.34 37.34
CA ILE A 388 -27.82 -2.25 36.79
C ILE A 388 -29.33 -2.58 36.91
N ASP A 389 -29.86 -2.29 38.08
CA ASP A 389 -31.29 -2.39 38.43
C ASP A 389 -32.13 -1.22 37.85
N GLY A 390 -33.44 -1.23 38.12
CA GLY A 390 -34.36 -0.20 37.64
C GLY A 390 -34.04 1.22 38.14
N SER A 391 -33.51 1.36 39.36
CA SER A 391 -33.14 2.67 39.92
C SER A 391 -31.92 3.25 39.20
N ARG A 392 -30.88 2.42 39.00
CA ARG A 392 -29.68 2.78 38.26
C ARG A 392 -29.99 3.13 36.80
N ARG A 393 -30.91 2.40 36.16
CA ARG A 393 -31.36 2.73 34.79
C ARG A 393 -32.02 4.10 34.71
N ARG A 394 -32.86 4.47 35.68
CA ARG A 394 -33.47 5.82 35.74
C ARG A 394 -32.40 6.90 35.93
N ARG A 395 -31.40 6.66 36.77
CA ARG A 395 -30.28 7.59 36.97
C ARG A 395 -29.46 7.76 35.67
N ILE A 396 -29.09 6.66 35.02
CA ILE A 396 -28.35 6.67 33.74
C ILE A 396 -29.13 7.43 32.67
N SER A 397 -30.42 7.10 32.52
CA SER A 397 -31.37 7.74 31.60
C SER A 397 -31.43 9.26 31.79
N ARG A 398 -31.55 9.73 33.04
CA ARG A 398 -31.50 11.17 33.36
C ARG A 398 -30.14 11.79 33.06
N GLY A 399 -29.06 11.10 33.39
CA GLY A 399 -27.69 11.60 33.19
C GLY A 399 -27.29 11.74 31.72
N CYS A 400 -27.77 10.86 30.83
CA CYS A 400 -27.53 10.97 29.39
C CYS A 400 -28.64 11.70 28.61
N GLY A 401 -29.72 12.13 29.27
CA GLY A 401 -30.86 12.79 28.63
C GLY A 401 -31.64 11.91 27.66
N ARG A 402 -31.71 10.59 27.90
CA ARG A 402 -32.34 9.61 27.01
C ARG A 402 -33.48 8.86 27.68
N PRO A 403 -34.50 8.39 26.94
CA PRO A 403 -35.52 7.50 27.48
C PRO A 403 -34.93 6.23 28.11
N ILE A 404 -35.58 5.72 29.16
CA ILE A 404 -35.15 4.47 29.83
C ILE A 404 -35.17 3.26 28.89
N GLN A 405 -35.98 3.32 27.83
CA GLN A 405 -36.06 2.31 26.77
C GLN A 405 -34.72 2.16 26.03
N ASP A 406 -34.01 3.25 25.78
CA ASP A 406 -32.70 3.22 25.11
C ASP A 406 -31.64 2.56 26.00
N VAL A 407 -31.70 2.83 27.31
CA VAL A 407 -30.82 2.16 28.29
C VAL A 407 -31.10 0.65 28.33
N ASN A 408 -32.37 0.24 28.29
CA ASN A 408 -32.75 -1.16 28.21
C ASN A 408 -32.29 -1.82 26.90
N LYS A 409 -32.43 -1.12 25.77
CA LYS A 409 -31.98 -1.59 24.45
C LYS A 409 -30.47 -1.84 24.45
N LEU A 410 -29.69 -0.91 25.02
CA LEU A 410 -28.24 -1.07 25.16
C LEU A 410 -27.86 -2.30 26.01
N LEU A 411 -28.49 -2.48 27.17
CA LEU A 411 -28.21 -3.63 28.04
C LEU A 411 -28.49 -4.96 27.32
N LYS A 412 -29.57 -5.03 26.54
CA LYS A 412 -29.88 -6.20 25.71
C LYS A 412 -28.84 -6.42 24.60
N GLN A 413 -28.39 -5.35 23.94
CA GLN A 413 -27.35 -5.43 22.90
C GLN A 413 -26.01 -5.92 23.48
N PHE A 414 -25.65 -5.44 24.67
CA PHE A 414 -24.45 -5.89 25.38
C PHE A 414 -24.53 -7.37 25.78
N GLU A 415 -25.66 -7.82 26.33
CA GLU A 415 -25.91 -9.24 26.64
C GLU A 415 -25.79 -10.13 25.40
N ALA A 416 -26.37 -9.71 24.27
CA ALA A 416 -26.27 -10.42 22.99
C ALA A 416 -24.83 -10.51 22.49
N ALA A 417 -24.08 -9.40 22.54
CA ALA A 417 -22.67 -9.36 22.18
C ALA A 417 -21.85 -10.31 23.07
N LYS A 418 -22.08 -10.28 24.39
CA LYS A 418 -21.42 -11.18 25.36
C LYS A 418 -21.72 -12.65 25.07
N LYS A 419 -22.96 -12.99 24.68
CA LYS A 419 -23.36 -14.36 24.31
C LYS A 419 -22.69 -14.83 23.01
N MET A 420 -22.65 -13.98 21.97
CA MET A 420 -21.94 -14.29 20.72
C MET A 420 -20.44 -14.53 20.97
N MET A 421 -19.82 -13.70 21.81
CA MET A 421 -18.40 -13.82 22.14
C MET A 421 -18.06 -15.14 22.85
N LYS A 422 -18.91 -15.62 23.76
CA LYS A 422 -18.75 -16.95 24.38
C LYS A 422 -18.74 -18.08 23.34
N THR A 423 -19.57 -17.98 22.30
CA THR A 423 -19.66 -19.00 21.24
C THR A 423 -18.44 -18.99 20.31
N VAL A 424 -17.89 -17.81 20.03
CA VAL A 424 -16.68 -17.66 19.19
C VAL A 424 -15.43 -18.18 19.92
N SER A 425 -15.32 -17.99 21.23
CA SER A 425 -14.19 -18.51 22.02
C SER A 425 -14.07 -20.04 21.92
N LYS A 426 -15.20 -20.76 21.98
CA LYS A 426 -15.23 -22.23 21.86
C LYS A 426 -14.82 -22.76 20.49
N LYS A 427 -14.96 -21.96 19.42
CA LYS A 427 -14.55 -22.36 18.05
C LYS A 427 -13.09 -22.03 17.73
N LYS A 428 -12.45 -21.15 18.52
CA LYS A 428 -11.10 -20.63 18.26
C LYS A 428 -10.00 -21.63 18.64
N ASP A 429 -10.26 -22.55 19.58
CA ASP A 429 -9.28 -23.57 19.98
C ASP A 429 -8.89 -24.49 18.81
N ALA A 430 -9.85 -24.85 17.94
CA ALA A 430 -9.59 -25.63 16.72
C ALA A 430 -8.84 -24.84 15.62
N ALA A 431 -9.06 -23.52 15.54
CA ALA A 431 -8.41 -22.65 14.55
C ALA A 431 -7.00 -22.17 15.00
N SER A 432 -6.73 -22.16 16.31
CA SER A 432 -5.48 -21.70 16.90
C SER A 432 -4.28 -22.57 16.49
N GLN A 433 -4.47 -23.90 16.42
CA GLN A 433 -3.45 -24.85 15.98
C GLN A 433 -3.07 -24.67 14.49
N ALA A 434 -4.05 -24.33 13.64
CA ALA A 434 -3.79 -24.03 12.22
C ALA A 434 -3.08 -22.68 12.01
N SER A 435 -3.27 -21.70 12.91
CA SER A 435 -2.64 -20.38 12.84
C SER A 435 -1.16 -20.37 13.25
N LEU A 436 -0.77 -21.29 14.15
CA LEU A 436 0.61 -21.45 14.61
C LEU A 436 1.56 -21.85 13.45
N LEU A 437 1.07 -22.63 12.49
CA LEU A 437 1.82 -23.02 11.30
C LEU A 437 1.98 -21.87 10.27
N LYS A 438 1.08 -20.88 10.26
CA LYS A 438 1.16 -19.70 9.37
C LYS A 438 2.11 -18.61 9.87
N ASN A 439 2.28 -18.47 11.19
CA ASN A 439 3.08 -17.40 11.80
C ASN A 439 4.60 -17.56 11.62
N ILE A 440 5.08 -18.73 11.21
CA ILE A 440 6.52 -19.01 11.06
C ILE A 440 7.13 -18.26 9.85
N LYS A 441 6.33 -17.93 8.83
CA LYS A 441 6.74 -17.13 7.66
C LYS A 441 7.00 -15.64 7.97
N LEU A 442 6.75 -15.17 9.20
CA LEU A 442 6.88 -13.77 9.60
C LEU A 442 8.15 -13.45 10.39
N VAL A 443 9.08 -14.41 10.55
CA VAL A 443 10.35 -14.17 11.24
C VAL A 443 11.40 -13.63 10.26
N LYS A 444 12.05 -12.51 10.60
CA LYS A 444 13.14 -11.90 9.82
C LYS A 444 14.46 -11.97 10.56
N ILE A 445 15.56 -12.12 9.82
CA ILE A 445 16.91 -12.04 10.36
C ILE A 445 17.53 -10.69 9.96
N ARG A 446 17.89 -9.86 10.94
CA ARG A 446 18.37 -8.48 10.72
C ARG A 446 19.57 -8.10 11.57
N LEU A 447 20.20 -6.97 11.23
CA LEU A 447 21.26 -6.37 12.05
C LEU A 447 20.67 -5.45 13.12
N ARG A 448 21.13 -5.59 14.36
CA ARG A 448 20.87 -4.67 15.49
C ARG A 448 22.17 -3.97 15.89
N ARG A 449 22.18 -2.64 15.96
CA ARG A 449 23.37 -1.87 16.33
C ARG A 449 23.58 -1.93 17.85
N ILE A 450 24.80 -2.22 18.28
CA ILE A 450 25.24 -2.19 19.69
C ILE A 450 26.49 -1.32 19.93
N GLY A 451 27.13 -0.81 18.86
CA GLY A 451 28.36 0.00 18.97
C GLY A 451 28.16 1.52 18.94
N ARG A 452 29.18 2.27 19.41
CA ARG A 452 29.20 3.75 19.52
C ARG A 452 29.09 4.45 18.15
N LYS A 453 28.76 5.76 18.14
CA LYS A 453 28.51 6.56 16.91
C LYS A 453 29.60 6.39 15.82
N LYS A 454 30.87 6.28 16.21
CA LYS A 454 32.04 6.13 15.32
C LYS A 454 32.67 4.72 15.28
N LEU A 455 32.21 3.77 16.10
CA LEU A 455 32.66 2.37 16.11
C LEU A 455 31.42 1.46 16.14
N PRO A 456 30.66 1.38 15.02
CA PRO A 456 29.45 0.59 14.98
C PRO A 456 29.80 -0.91 14.97
N ILE A 457 29.15 -1.64 15.87
CA ILE A 457 29.15 -3.10 15.94
C ILE A 457 27.69 -3.52 15.81
N TYR A 458 27.43 -4.58 15.06
CA TYR A 458 26.09 -5.09 14.82
C TYR A 458 25.96 -6.53 15.32
N GLN A 459 24.85 -6.86 15.97
CA GLN A 459 24.40 -8.23 16.20
C GLN A 459 23.49 -8.68 15.05
N ILE A 460 23.57 -9.95 14.68
CA ILE A 460 22.66 -10.59 13.73
C ILE A 460 21.60 -11.29 14.58
N VAL A 461 20.37 -10.80 14.51
CA VAL A 461 19.29 -11.25 15.40
C VAL A 461 18.08 -11.71 14.61
N THR A 462 17.38 -12.71 15.13
CA THR A 462 16.05 -13.10 14.64
C THR A 462 14.99 -12.27 15.32
N VAL A 463 14.05 -11.75 14.56
CA VAL A 463 12.98 -10.90 15.05
C VAL A 463 11.66 -11.30 14.42
N ASP A 464 10.58 -11.17 15.16
CA ASP A 464 9.25 -11.17 14.55
C ASP A 464 9.12 -9.88 13.72
N ALA A 465 8.84 -10.01 12.41
CA ALA A 465 8.71 -8.87 11.51
C ALA A 465 7.59 -7.90 11.92
N ARG A 466 6.68 -8.33 12.80
CA ARG A 466 5.57 -7.52 13.31
C ARG A 466 5.97 -6.63 14.50
N LYS A 467 7.12 -6.87 15.15
CA LYS A 467 7.57 -6.05 16.29
C LYS A 467 8.23 -4.75 15.83
N LYS A 468 8.06 -3.68 16.63
CA LYS A 468 8.70 -2.36 16.45
C LYS A 468 10.22 -2.50 16.26
N ARG A 469 10.83 -1.59 15.50
CA ARG A 469 12.25 -1.65 15.08
C ARG A 469 13.23 -1.76 16.25
N ASP A 470 12.91 -1.13 17.37
CA ASP A 470 13.74 -1.12 18.59
C ASP A 470 13.27 -2.12 19.66
N GLY A 471 12.29 -2.98 19.34
CA GLY A 471 11.79 -4.02 20.23
C GLY A 471 12.80 -5.17 20.44
N GLY A 472 12.51 -6.01 21.43
CA GLY A 472 13.31 -7.20 21.75
C GLY A 472 13.42 -8.17 20.58
N PHE A 473 14.58 -8.82 20.46
CA PHE A 473 14.81 -9.89 19.47
C PHE A 473 14.47 -11.26 20.07
N ILE A 474 14.19 -12.23 19.20
CA ILE A 474 13.90 -13.62 19.58
C ILE A 474 15.21 -14.30 19.97
N GLU A 475 16.23 -14.22 19.11
CA GLU A 475 17.53 -14.84 19.37
C GLU A 475 18.70 -14.06 18.73
N ASP A 476 19.86 -14.06 19.39
CA ASP A 476 21.13 -13.58 18.83
C ASP A 476 21.90 -14.74 18.17
N ILE A 477 22.05 -14.63 16.85
CA ILE A 477 22.64 -15.65 15.99
C ILE A 477 23.96 -15.21 15.33
N GLY A 478 24.51 -14.04 15.67
CA GLY A 478 25.82 -13.64 15.17
C GLY A 478 26.21 -12.18 15.40
N ARG A 479 27.37 -11.81 14.88
CA ARG A 479 27.97 -10.48 15.05
C ARG A 479 28.72 -10.03 13.79
N TYR A 480 28.65 -8.74 13.51
CA TYR A 480 29.27 -8.10 12.36
C TYR A 480 30.01 -6.82 12.76
N GLU A 481 31.30 -6.73 12.37
CA GLU A 481 32.20 -5.62 12.65
C GLU A 481 32.71 -4.98 11.34
N PRO A 482 32.04 -3.94 10.82
CA PRO A 482 32.35 -3.33 9.53
C PRO A 482 33.63 -2.48 9.50
N LYS A 483 34.20 -2.12 10.65
CA LYS A 483 35.39 -1.25 10.69
C LYS A 483 36.72 -1.99 10.82
N LYS A 484 36.71 -3.29 11.10
CA LYS A 484 37.91 -4.13 10.96
C LYS A 484 38.05 -4.49 9.47
N LEU A 485 39.27 -4.41 8.93
CA LEU A 485 39.58 -4.84 7.56
C LEU A 485 40.54 -6.03 7.68
N PRO A 486 40.19 -7.22 7.12
CA PRO A 486 38.92 -7.55 6.47
C PRO A 486 37.73 -7.48 7.45
N HIS A 487 36.54 -7.17 6.94
CA HIS A 487 35.31 -7.09 7.74
C HIS A 487 35.07 -8.42 8.46
N LYS A 488 34.96 -8.39 9.79
CA LYS A 488 34.78 -9.60 10.59
C LYS A 488 33.29 -9.92 10.74
N VAL A 489 32.89 -11.10 10.29
CA VAL A 489 31.54 -11.67 10.44
C VAL A 489 31.66 -12.95 11.25
N SER A 490 30.88 -13.09 12.32
CA SER A 490 30.79 -14.29 13.14
C SER A 490 29.34 -14.74 13.18
N ILE A 491 29.03 -15.96 12.72
CA ILE A 491 27.66 -16.48 12.66
C ILE A 491 27.63 -17.83 13.39
N LYS A 492 26.60 -18.05 14.21
CA LYS A 492 26.32 -19.38 14.78
C LYS A 492 25.67 -20.24 13.69
N GLU A 493 26.43 -21.13 13.07
CA GLU A 493 26.01 -21.87 11.86
C GLU A 493 24.72 -22.67 12.08
N ASP A 494 24.67 -23.47 13.14
CA ASP A 494 23.52 -24.35 13.45
C ASP A 494 22.22 -23.56 13.65
N ARG A 495 22.31 -22.44 14.37
CA ARG A 495 21.14 -21.58 14.63
C ARG A 495 20.70 -20.84 13.38
N MET A 496 21.65 -20.36 12.57
CA MET A 496 21.35 -19.73 11.29
C MET A 496 20.62 -20.72 10.36
N MET A 497 21.11 -21.97 10.26
CA MET A 497 20.50 -23.02 9.44
C MET A 497 19.13 -23.44 9.96
N TYR A 498 18.95 -23.57 11.28
CA TYR A 498 17.65 -23.81 11.91
C TYR A 498 16.63 -22.73 11.52
N TRP A 499 16.95 -21.45 11.74
CA TRP A 499 16.03 -20.34 11.45
C TRP A 499 15.71 -20.23 9.95
N LEU A 500 16.72 -20.41 9.11
CA LEU A 500 16.57 -20.50 7.67
C LEU A 500 15.68 -21.70 7.27
N GLY A 501 15.82 -22.83 7.94
CA GLY A 501 15.05 -24.08 7.78
C GLY A 501 13.57 -23.92 8.07
N VAL A 502 13.24 -23.30 9.20
CA VAL A 502 11.85 -23.02 9.59
C VAL A 502 11.20 -21.91 8.76
N GLY A 503 11.96 -21.19 7.93
CA GLY A 503 11.43 -20.21 6.98
C GLY A 503 11.64 -18.74 7.35
N ALA A 504 12.57 -18.44 8.27
CA ALA A 504 12.94 -17.07 8.56
C ALA A 504 13.68 -16.42 7.38
N GLU A 505 13.33 -15.18 7.07
CA GLU A 505 13.90 -14.46 5.93
C GLU A 505 15.01 -13.49 6.35
N PRO A 506 16.26 -13.67 5.89
CA PRO A 506 17.30 -12.69 6.14
C PRO A 506 17.11 -11.44 5.28
N THR A 507 17.23 -10.28 5.93
CA THR A 507 17.35 -8.96 5.27
C THR A 507 18.52 -8.96 4.27
N VAL A 508 18.46 -8.10 3.25
CA VAL A 508 19.44 -8.08 2.14
C VAL A 508 20.89 -8.02 2.65
N THR A 509 21.17 -7.17 3.64
CA THR A 509 22.51 -7.06 4.24
C THR A 509 22.93 -8.34 4.94
N VAL A 510 22.06 -8.92 5.79
CA VAL A 510 22.36 -10.20 6.45
C VAL A 510 22.53 -11.31 5.43
N ARG A 511 21.68 -11.38 4.40
CA ARG A 511 21.80 -12.35 3.31
C ARG A 511 23.15 -12.25 2.59
N SER A 512 23.64 -11.02 2.35
CA SER A 512 24.96 -10.78 1.78
C SER A 512 26.09 -11.25 2.70
N LEU A 513 25.98 -10.99 4.02
CA LEU A 513 26.96 -11.44 5.01
C LEU A 513 26.97 -12.98 5.15
N VAL A 514 25.80 -13.62 5.22
CA VAL A 514 25.68 -15.10 5.27
C VAL A 514 26.15 -15.73 3.95
N ARG A 515 25.95 -15.04 2.81
CA ARG A 515 26.51 -15.48 1.53
C ARG A 515 28.04 -15.47 1.56
N SER A 516 28.65 -14.45 2.20
CA SER A 516 30.11 -14.34 2.30
C SER A 516 30.76 -15.42 3.17
N THR A 517 30.00 -16.10 4.04
CA THR A 517 30.49 -17.22 4.85
C THR A 517 30.30 -18.59 4.20
N GLY A 518 29.66 -18.67 3.02
CA GLY A 518 29.40 -19.93 2.32
C GLY A 518 28.18 -20.71 2.82
N LEU A 519 27.54 -20.29 3.92
CA LEU A 519 26.40 -21.01 4.53
C LEU A 519 25.19 -21.13 3.60
N LEU A 520 24.87 -20.10 2.81
CA LEU A 520 23.79 -20.18 1.81
C LEU A 520 24.11 -21.13 0.66
N TYR A 521 25.40 -21.27 0.32
CA TYR A 521 25.85 -22.19 -0.72
C TYR A 521 25.79 -23.63 -0.22
N ARG A 522 26.25 -23.90 1.01
CA ARG A 522 26.06 -25.17 1.72
C ARG A 522 24.60 -25.62 1.68
N ARG A 523 23.68 -24.74 2.11
CA ARG A 523 22.24 -25.01 2.11
C ARG A 523 21.66 -25.35 0.73
N ALA A 524 22.15 -24.70 -0.32
CA ALA A 524 21.69 -24.98 -1.68
C ALA A 524 22.12 -26.37 -2.16
N LEU A 525 23.34 -26.81 -1.78
CA LEU A 525 23.86 -28.13 -2.09
C LEU A 525 23.15 -29.23 -1.27
N GLU A 526 22.84 -28.98 0.00
CA GLU A 526 22.03 -29.88 0.84
C GLU A 526 20.63 -30.10 0.23
N LYS A 527 19.98 -29.03 -0.26
CA LYS A 527 18.68 -29.14 -0.95
C LYS A 527 18.74 -29.92 -2.26
N GLN A 528 19.91 -30.01 -2.88
CA GLN A 528 20.16 -30.81 -4.09
C GLN A 528 20.47 -32.27 -3.78
N GLY A 529 20.47 -32.68 -2.50
CA GLY A 529 20.72 -34.06 -2.08
C GLY A 529 22.17 -34.51 -2.20
N LYS A 530 23.13 -33.57 -2.25
CA LYS A 530 24.57 -33.90 -2.33
C LYS A 530 25.10 -34.45 -1.02
N SER A 531 26.11 -35.32 -1.10
CA SER A 531 26.78 -35.88 0.07
C SER A 531 27.66 -34.85 0.78
N GLU A 532 27.90 -35.03 2.09
CA GLU A 532 28.72 -34.11 2.90
C GLU A 532 30.14 -33.93 2.31
N SER A 533 30.70 -35.00 1.74
CA SER A 533 32.02 -34.96 1.09
C SER A 533 32.08 -34.01 -0.11
N GLU A 534 31.05 -34.04 -0.97
CA GLU A 534 30.93 -33.17 -2.15
C GLU A 534 30.67 -31.71 -1.75
N ILE A 535 29.91 -31.50 -0.67
CA ILE A 535 29.61 -30.17 -0.12
C ILE A 535 30.90 -29.50 0.38
N VAL A 536 31.73 -30.23 1.11
CA VAL A 536 33.02 -29.74 1.63
C VAL A 536 33.97 -29.38 0.50
N GLU A 537 34.07 -30.23 -0.54
CA GLU A 537 34.92 -29.96 -1.70
C GLU A 537 34.46 -28.71 -2.47
N ALA A 538 33.15 -28.59 -2.72
CA ALA A 538 32.56 -27.44 -3.40
C ALA A 538 32.75 -26.13 -2.60
N LEU A 539 32.61 -26.17 -1.28
CA LEU A 539 32.85 -25.01 -0.39
C LEU A 539 34.32 -24.57 -0.40
N SER A 540 35.26 -25.52 -0.44
CA SER A 540 36.69 -25.24 -0.53
C SER A 540 37.05 -24.52 -1.84
N LYS A 541 36.54 -25.01 -2.98
CA LYS A 541 36.72 -24.36 -4.29
C LYS A 541 36.09 -22.96 -4.32
N TRP A 542 34.88 -22.82 -3.79
CA TRP A 542 34.16 -21.55 -3.70
C TRP A 542 34.90 -20.52 -2.82
N SER A 543 35.39 -20.93 -1.65
CA SER A 543 36.12 -20.06 -0.70
C SER A 543 37.42 -19.50 -1.31
N LYS A 544 38.18 -20.33 -2.05
CA LYS A 544 39.38 -19.90 -2.77
C LYS A 544 39.06 -18.84 -3.84
N ALA A 545 37.99 -19.06 -4.62
CA ALA A 545 37.56 -18.12 -5.64
C ALA A 545 37.07 -16.79 -5.06
N GLU A 546 36.29 -16.83 -3.97
CA GLU A 546 35.78 -15.61 -3.33
C GLU A 546 36.90 -14.80 -2.66
N THR A 547 37.89 -15.47 -2.05
CA THR A 547 39.08 -14.81 -1.47
C THR A 547 39.86 -14.04 -2.54
N LEU A 548 40.04 -14.63 -3.73
CA LEU A 548 40.69 -13.98 -4.88
C LEU A 548 39.88 -12.79 -5.42
N ARG A 549 38.54 -12.88 -5.40
CA ARG A 549 37.65 -11.79 -5.82
C ARG A 549 37.72 -10.60 -4.86
N VAL A 550 37.74 -10.87 -3.55
CA VAL A 550 37.81 -9.85 -2.50
C VAL A 550 39.17 -9.15 -2.52
N SER A 551 40.27 -9.87 -2.72
CA SER A 551 41.62 -9.28 -2.80
C SER A 551 41.76 -8.32 -3.98
N LYS A 552 41.29 -8.68 -5.19
CA LYS A 552 41.24 -7.79 -6.37
C LYS A 552 40.44 -6.52 -6.11
N LYS A 553 39.29 -6.63 -5.44
CA LYS A 553 38.42 -5.48 -5.11
C LYS A 553 39.06 -4.54 -4.08
N LEU A 554 39.81 -5.08 -3.11
CA LEU A 554 40.57 -4.30 -2.12
C LEU A 554 41.75 -3.55 -2.77
N GLN A 555 42.47 -4.18 -3.69
CA GLN A 555 43.55 -3.53 -4.46
C GLN A 555 43.01 -2.36 -5.28
N GLY A 556 41.88 -2.53 -5.99
CA GLY A 556 41.26 -1.44 -6.75
C GLY A 556 40.82 -0.25 -5.88
N LYS A 557 40.26 -0.51 -4.69
CA LYS A 557 39.90 0.57 -3.73
C LYS A 557 41.13 1.31 -3.19
N ARG A 558 42.22 0.60 -2.89
CA ARG A 558 43.48 1.22 -2.46
C ARG A 558 44.03 2.15 -3.55
N LEU A 559 44.06 1.69 -4.80
CA LEU A 559 44.50 2.49 -5.95
C LEU A 559 43.65 3.77 -6.13
N ASN A 560 42.33 3.66 -6.05
CA ASN A 560 41.43 4.80 -6.18
C ASN A 560 41.59 5.81 -5.04
N SER A 561 41.80 5.34 -3.80
CA SER A 561 42.06 6.22 -2.65
C SER A 561 43.41 6.95 -2.77
N ALA A 562 44.44 6.28 -3.32
CA ALA A 562 45.74 6.89 -3.56
C ALA A 562 45.66 7.96 -4.66
N LYS A 563 44.91 7.69 -5.74
CA LYS A 563 44.65 8.68 -6.81
C LYS A 563 43.88 9.90 -6.31
N ALA A 564 42.88 9.70 -5.43
CA ALA A 564 42.13 10.81 -4.84
C ALA A 564 43.02 11.70 -3.96
N LYS A 565 43.86 11.10 -3.12
CA LYS A 565 44.82 11.85 -2.28
C LYS A 565 45.89 12.57 -3.10
N ALA A 566 46.38 11.95 -4.18
CA ALA A 566 47.34 12.60 -5.08
C ALA A 566 46.73 13.83 -5.78
N LYS A 567 45.46 13.73 -6.19
CA LYS A 567 44.72 14.86 -6.81
C LYS A 567 44.51 16.02 -5.83
N GLU A 568 44.16 15.70 -4.59
CA GLU A 568 43.99 16.67 -3.50
C GLU A 568 45.32 17.37 -3.13
N ALA A 569 46.44 16.66 -3.20
CA ALA A 569 47.77 17.22 -2.98
C ALA A 569 48.19 18.18 -4.11
N THR A 570 47.90 17.84 -5.37
CA THR A 570 48.21 18.70 -6.53
C THR A 570 47.37 19.98 -6.58
N GLU A 571 46.13 19.95 -6.08
CA GLU A 571 45.27 21.14 -6.00
C GLU A 571 45.72 22.09 -4.89
N LYS A 572 46.29 21.59 -3.78
CA LYS A 572 46.85 22.43 -2.70
C LYS A 572 48.18 23.08 -3.01
N THR A 573 48.95 22.57 -3.96
CA THR A 573 50.20 23.22 -4.44
C THR A 573 49.97 24.28 -5.52
N LYS A 574 48.72 24.42 -6.02
CA LYS A 574 48.33 25.42 -7.02
C LYS A 574 47.53 26.60 -6.44
N SER A 575 47.25 26.59 -5.14
CA SER A 575 46.76 27.73 -4.35
C SER A 575 47.89 28.26 -3.49
#